data_AF-A0A4S2GE56-F1
#
_entry.id   AF-A0A4S2GE56-F1
#
_cell.length_a   1.000
_cell.length_b   1.000
_cell.length_c   1.000
_cell.angle_alpha   90.00
_cell.angle_beta   90.00
_cell.angle_gamma   90.00
#
_symmetry.space_group_name_H-M   'P 1'
#
loop_
_entity.id
_entity.type
_entity.pdbx_description
1 polymer ?
#
loop_
_entity_poly.entity_id
_entity_poly.type
_entity_poly.pdbx_seq_one_letter_code
_entity_poly.pdbx_strand_id
1 'polypeptide(L)'
;MDIDAMKKNWDALNERLENRETVNNEAIKKLLSQKAIGGYDKIRNKEKGNLYAMILFAIIFPIQYATGAIQHWYSFAVIETLIVGLFFYTLFVLKAFPKSEDYRSGVIGLQKNIARYQKLYTFNAPVMVSVIGIALILFFSLEGKGFQSDTFHQGIFLFAIAFVVASASWGYKKTKKELAEINENLKELSQFEAE
;
A
#
# COMPACT_ATOMS: atom_id res chain seq x y z
N MET A 1 -32.20 -58.27 3.20
CA MET A 1 -31.39 -57.09 3.54
C MET A 1 -31.31 -56.28 2.25
N ASP A 2 -32.15 -55.26 2.12
CA ASP A 2 -32.54 -54.69 0.82
C ASP A 2 -31.42 -53.87 0.19
N ILE A 3 -30.89 -54.40 -0.91
CA ILE A 3 -29.89 -53.75 -1.76
C ILE A 3 -30.38 -52.39 -2.26
N ASP A 4 -31.69 -52.24 -2.49
CA ASP A 4 -32.30 -50.97 -2.91
C ASP A 4 -32.29 -49.91 -1.80
N ALA A 5 -32.41 -50.32 -0.53
CA ALA A 5 -32.28 -49.40 0.61
C ALA A 5 -30.83 -48.94 0.81
N MET A 6 -29.84 -49.78 0.50
CA MET A 6 -28.42 -49.40 0.54
C MET A 6 -28.02 -48.44 -0.59
N LYS A 7 -28.51 -48.65 -1.82
CA LYS A 7 -28.31 -47.71 -2.93
C LYS A 7 -28.90 -46.34 -2.62
N LYS A 8 -30.14 -46.30 -2.12
CA LYS A 8 -30.80 -45.04 -1.77
C LYS A 8 -30.08 -44.27 -0.66
N ASN A 9 -29.51 -44.97 0.33
CA ASN A 9 -28.70 -44.35 1.37
C ASN A 9 -27.33 -43.89 0.85
N TRP A 10 -26.74 -44.61 -0.11
CA TRP A 10 -25.50 -44.23 -0.77
C TRP A 10 -25.68 -42.96 -1.60
N ASP A 11 -26.74 -42.89 -2.41
CA ASP A 11 -27.05 -41.72 -3.23
C ASP A 11 -27.35 -40.50 -2.35
N ALA A 12 -28.10 -40.68 -1.26
CA ALA A 12 -28.37 -39.60 -0.30
C ALA A 12 -27.12 -39.15 0.49
N LEU A 13 -26.14 -40.04 0.72
CA LEU A 13 -24.86 -39.69 1.31
C LEU A 13 -23.97 -38.96 0.30
N ASN A 14 -23.97 -39.39 -0.95
CA ASN A 14 -23.23 -38.75 -2.04
C ASN A 14 -23.76 -37.34 -2.29
N GLU A 15 -25.08 -37.17 -2.36
CA GLU A 15 -25.74 -35.87 -2.50
C GLU A 15 -25.47 -34.94 -1.30
N ARG A 16 -25.36 -35.49 -0.08
CA ARG A 16 -24.95 -34.72 1.11
C ARG A 16 -23.47 -34.35 1.11
N LEU A 17 -22.61 -35.21 0.57
CA LEU A 17 -21.18 -34.94 0.42
C LEU A 17 -20.96 -33.89 -0.65
N GLU A 18 -21.59 -34.02 -1.79
CA GLU A 18 -21.57 -33.05 -2.89
C GLU A 18 -22.15 -31.70 -2.46
N ASN A 19 -23.27 -31.69 -1.73
CA ASN A 19 -23.81 -30.46 -1.13
C ASN A 19 -22.89 -29.87 -0.05
N ARG A 20 -22.21 -30.69 0.76
CA ARG A 20 -21.24 -30.18 1.73
C ARG A 20 -19.99 -29.63 1.06
N GLU A 21 -19.51 -30.28 0.01
CA GLU A 21 -18.33 -29.89 -0.75
C GLU A 21 -18.58 -28.61 -1.53
N THR A 22 -19.72 -28.48 -2.20
CA THR A 22 -20.15 -27.25 -2.88
C THR A 22 -20.37 -26.09 -1.90
N VAL A 23 -21.07 -26.30 -0.77
CA VAL A 23 -21.24 -25.26 0.25
C VAL A 23 -19.92 -24.86 0.90
N ASN A 24 -19.01 -25.80 1.12
CA ASN A 24 -17.68 -25.52 1.67
C ASN A 24 -16.80 -24.76 0.68
N ASN A 25 -16.85 -25.11 -0.61
CA ASN A 25 -16.16 -24.40 -1.69
C ASN A 25 -16.69 -22.97 -1.87
N GLU A 26 -18.01 -22.76 -1.80
CA GLU A 26 -18.59 -21.42 -1.80
C GLU A 26 -18.19 -20.59 -0.56
N ALA A 27 -18.15 -21.21 0.62
CA ALA A 27 -17.73 -20.56 1.85
C ALA A 27 -16.24 -20.18 1.80
N ILE A 28 -15.37 -21.06 1.31
CA ILE A 28 -13.93 -20.81 1.11
C ILE A 28 -13.74 -19.69 0.08
N LYS A 29 -14.49 -19.70 -1.03
CA LYS A 29 -14.47 -18.64 -2.05
C LYS A 29 -14.88 -17.28 -1.48
N LYS A 30 -15.93 -17.22 -0.65
CA LYS A 30 -16.34 -15.99 0.04
C LYS A 30 -15.27 -15.50 1.02
N LEU A 31 -14.66 -16.40 1.78
CA LEU A 31 -13.60 -16.04 2.73
C LEU A 31 -12.34 -15.52 2.03
N LEU A 32 -11.87 -16.19 0.98
CA LEU A 32 -10.69 -15.76 0.22
C LEU A 32 -10.94 -14.43 -0.51
N SER A 33 -12.12 -14.23 -1.10
CA SER A 33 -12.47 -12.97 -1.76
C SER A 33 -12.58 -11.82 -0.76
N GLN A 34 -13.20 -12.06 0.40
CA GLN A 34 -13.27 -11.08 1.49
C GLN A 34 -11.89 -10.73 2.03
N LYS A 35 -10.97 -11.71 2.14
CA LYS A 35 -9.58 -11.49 2.57
C LYS A 35 -8.79 -10.68 1.53
N ALA A 36 -8.96 -10.97 0.24
CA ALA A 36 -8.33 -10.22 -0.84
C ALA A 36 -8.84 -8.76 -0.91
N ILE A 37 -10.16 -8.56 -0.79
CA ILE A 37 -10.79 -7.23 -0.73
C ILE A 37 -10.34 -6.47 0.52
N GLY A 38 -10.29 -7.13 1.68
CA GLY A 38 -9.81 -6.53 2.93
C GLY A 38 -8.34 -6.11 2.85
N GLY A 39 -7.49 -6.92 2.22
CA GLY A 39 -6.10 -6.58 1.95
C GLY A 39 -5.97 -5.37 1.01
N TYR A 40 -6.79 -5.35 -0.05
CA TYR A 40 -6.87 -4.24 -1.00
C TYR A 40 -7.27 -2.92 -0.32
N ASP A 41 -8.35 -2.93 0.47
CA ASP A 41 -8.85 -1.75 1.17
C ASP A 41 -7.89 -1.28 2.27
N LYS A 42 -7.15 -2.20 2.90
CA LYS A 42 -6.09 -1.84 3.85
C LYS A 42 -4.96 -1.06 3.17
N ILE A 43 -4.50 -1.48 1.99
CA ILE A 43 -3.48 -0.75 1.21
C ILE A 43 -4.04 0.62 0.81
N ARG A 44 -5.27 0.67 0.30
CA ARG A 44 -5.92 1.92 -0.10
C ARG A 44 -6.12 2.89 1.07
N ASN A 45 -6.49 2.40 2.25
CA ASN A 45 -6.64 3.22 3.44
C ASN A 45 -5.29 3.73 3.97
N LYS A 46 -4.19 2.98 3.79
CA LYS A 46 -2.83 3.50 4.05
C LYS A 46 -2.50 4.68 3.12
N GLU A 47 -2.80 4.57 1.83
CA GLU A 47 -2.58 5.69 0.88
C GLU A 47 -3.44 6.92 1.22
N LYS A 48 -4.68 6.73 1.70
CA LYS A 48 -5.49 7.83 2.24
C LYS A 48 -4.87 8.44 3.51
N GLY A 49 -4.34 7.59 4.40
CA GLY A 49 -3.60 8.04 5.58
C GLY A 49 -2.41 8.93 5.20
N ASN A 50 -1.67 8.54 4.16
CA ASN A 50 -0.58 9.35 3.62
C ASN A 50 -1.06 10.72 3.12
N LEU A 51 -2.20 10.81 2.43
CA LEU A 51 -2.77 12.10 2.02
C LEU A 51 -3.05 13.01 3.23
N TYR A 52 -3.67 12.49 4.28
CA TYR A 52 -3.96 13.29 5.48
C TYR A 52 -2.67 13.74 6.16
N ALA A 53 -1.64 12.89 6.20
CA ALA A 53 -0.33 13.26 6.71
C ALA A 53 0.32 14.39 5.88
N MET A 54 0.19 14.35 4.55
CA MET A 54 0.70 15.43 3.67
C MET A 54 -0.01 16.76 3.91
N ILE A 55 -1.33 16.75 4.10
CA ILE A 55 -2.09 17.96 4.44
C ILE A 55 -1.61 18.55 5.77
N LEU A 56 -1.36 17.71 6.77
CA LEU A 56 -0.81 18.16 8.05
C LEU A 56 0.57 18.79 7.88
N PHE A 57 1.48 18.16 7.12
CA PHE A 57 2.80 18.73 6.86
C PHE A 57 2.71 20.06 6.10
N ALA A 58 1.82 20.17 5.11
CA ALA A 58 1.57 21.42 4.38
C ALA A 58 1.11 22.58 5.28
N ILE A 59 0.57 22.31 6.47
CA ILE A 59 0.19 23.34 7.45
C ILE A 59 1.34 23.62 8.44
N ILE A 60 2.03 22.57 8.87
CA ILE A 60 3.10 22.67 9.88
C ILE A 60 4.30 23.47 9.35
N PHE A 61 4.72 23.26 8.10
CA PHE A 61 5.90 23.93 7.54
C PHE A 61 5.73 25.45 7.38
N PRO A 62 4.59 25.98 6.90
CA PRO A 62 4.33 27.42 6.92
C PRO A 62 4.32 28.01 8.33
N ILE A 63 3.82 27.29 9.33
CA ILE A 63 3.88 27.73 10.74
C ILE A 63 5.34 27.80 11.21
N GLN A 64 6.17 26.81 10.87
CA GLN A 64 7.60 26.82 11.22
C GLN A 64 8.37 27.95 10.54
N TYR A 65 7.96 28.34 9.32
CA TYR A 65 8.49 29.54 8.67
C TYR A 65 8.05 30.82 9.39
N ALA A 66 6.76 30.93 9.73
CA ALA A 66 6.23 32.09 10.44
C ALA A 66 6.81 32.27 11.86
N THR A 67 7.16 31.18 12.54
CA THR A 67 7.81 31.23 13.87
C THR A 67 9.33 31.45 13.80
N GLY A 68 9.91 31.52 12.59
CA GLY A 68 11.34 31.74 12.38
C GLY A 68 12.23 30.51 12.61
N ALA A 69 11.65 29.32 12.75
CA ALA A 69 12.40 28.07 12.85
C ALA A 69 13.10 27.71 11.53
N ILE A 70 12.47 28.05 10.39
CA ILE A 70 13.06 28.01 9.06
C ILE A 70 13.45 29.44 8.69
N GLN A 71 14.75 29.70 8.54
CA GLN A 71 15.25 31.06 8.39
C GLN A 71 15.30 31.50 6.92
N HIS A 72 15.46 30.56 6.00
CA HIS A 72 15.65 30.88 4.59
C HIS A 72 14.44 30.49 3.74
N TRP A 73 13.96 31.43 2.93
CA TRP A 73 12.81 31.21 2.06
C TRP A 73 13.05 30.10 1.01
N TYR A 74 14.29 29.97 0.53
CA TYR A 74 14.68 28.92 -0.43
C TYR A 74 14.51 27.52 0.17
N SER A 75 14.87 27.33 1.44
CA SER A 75 14.72 26.06 2.15
C SER A 75 13.25 25.69 2.28
N PHE A 76 12.40 26.66 2.64
CA PHE A 76 10.96 26.50 2.68
C PHE A 76 10.39 26.08 1.31
N ALA A 77 10.80 26.75 0.23
CA ALA A 77 10.33 26.44 -1.12
C ALA A 77 10.68 24.99 -1.55
N VAL A 78 11.85 24.46 -1.17
CA VAL A 78 12.25 23.08 -1.49
C VAL A 78 11.33 22.05 -0.81
N ILE A 79 11.01 22.24 0.47
CA ILE A 79 10.09 21.33 1.17
C ILE A 79 8.67 21.48 0.66
N GLU A 80 8.19 22.70 0.48
CA GLU A 80 6.82 22.95 0.04
C GLU A 80 6.55 22.34 -1.35
N THR A 81 7.49 22.51 -2.29
CA THR A 81 7.40 21.89 -3.62
C THR A 81 7.43 20.36 -3.56
N LEU A 82 8.20 19.78 -2.64
CA LEU A 82 8.18 18.34 -2.41
C LEU A 82 6.83 17.86 -1.85
N ILE A 83 6.26 18.55 -0.85
CA ILE A 83 4.97 18.19 -0.26
C ILE A 83 3.86 18.25 -1.32
N VAL A 84 3.81 19.34 -2.09
CA VAL A 84 2.83 19.51 -3.17
C VAL A 84 3.00 18.44 -4.25
N GLY A 85 4.24 18.15 -4.66
CA GLY A 85 4.53 17.10 -5.65
C GLY A 85 4.09 15.71 -5.17
N LEU A 86 4.39 15.36 -3.91
CA LEU A 86 3.98 14.11 -3.30
C LEU A 86 2.45 14.03 -3.14
N PHE A 87 1.78 15.14 -2.82
CA PHE A 87 0.33 15.19 -2.71
C PHE A 87 -0.36 14.85 -4.04
N PHE A 88 0.06 15.49 -5.14
CA PHE A 88 -0.47 15.17 -6.47
C PHE A 88 -0.13 13.74 -6.91
N TYR A 89 1.06 13.25 -6.55
CA TYR A 89 1.43 11.87 -6.81
C TYR A 89 0.51 10.88 -6.08
N THR A 90 0.25 11.07 -4.78
CA THR A 90 -0.63 10.18 -4.01
C THR A 90 -2.08 10.27 -4.50
N LEU A 91 -2.55 11.44 -4.93
CA LEU A 91 -3.84 11.58 -5.61
C LEU A 91 -3.89 10.79 -6.92
N PHE A 92 -2.83 10.84 -7.74
CA PHE A 92 -2.73 10.06 -8.96
C PHE A 92 -2.77 8.55 -8.68
N VAL A 93 -2.04 8.09 -7.67
CA VAL A 93 -2.05 6.68 -7.25
C VAL A 93 -3.44 6.25 -6.78
N LEU A 94 -4.12 7.06 -5.96
CA LEU A 94 -5.48 6.75 -5.50
C LEU A 94 -6.50 6.77 -6.63
N LYS A 95 -6.35 7.64 -7.63
CA LYS A 95 -7.21 7.62 -8.83
C LYS A 95 -6.96 6.39 -9.69
N ALA A 96 -5.72 5.93 -9.78
CA ALA A 96 -5.36 4.69 -10.45
C ALA A 96 -5.83 3.43 -9.68
N PHE A 97 -6.19 3.58 -8.40
CA PHE A 97 -6.60 2.50 -7.49
C PHE A 97 -8.03 2.73 -6.95
N PRO A 98 -9.07 2.49 -7.77
CA PRO A 98 -10.48 2.72 -7.42
C PRO A 98 -10.94 1.85 -6.23
N LYS A 99 -12.09 2.16 -5.63
CA LYS A 99 -12.60 1.39 -4.47
C LYS A 99 -12.89 -0.06 -4.87
N SER A 100 -12.68 -1.01 -3.95
CA SER A 100 -13.03 -2.42 -4.11
C SER A 100 -14.52 -2.63 -4.42
N GLU A 101 -15.41 -1.81 -3.84
CA GLU A 101 -16.86 -1.82 -4.10
C GLU A 101 -17.25 -1.45 -5.55
N ASP A 102 -16.43 -0.71 -6.28
CA ASP A 102 -16.69 -0.35 -7.69
C ASP A 102 -16.37 -1.50 -8.66
N TYR A 103 -15.81 -2.62 -8.15
CA TYR A 103 -15.35 -3.72 -8.99
C TYR A 103 -16.47 -4.70 -9.35
N ARG A 104 -17.20 -4.35 -10.41
CA ARG A 104 -18.19 -5.20 -11.09
C ARG A 104 -17.61 -6.41 -11.83
N SER A 105 -16.28 -6.57 -11.90
CA SER A 105 -15.61 -7.50 -12.84
C SER A 105 -14.96 -8.75 -12.24
N GLY A 106 -15.33 -9.15 -11.01
CA GLY A 106 -14.84 -10.38 -10.40
C GLY A 106 -13.33 -10.41 -10.08
N VAL A 107 -12.85 -11.58 -9.66
CA VAL A 107 -11.49 -11.85 -9.14
C VAL A 107 -10.38 -11.41 -10.12
N ILE A 108 -10.60 -11.55 -11.43
CA ILE A 108 -9.66 -11.20 -12.50
C ILE A 108 -9.39 -9.68 -12.53
N GLY A 109 -10.40 -8.87 -12.25
CA GLY A 109 -10.27 -7.40 -12.20
C GLY A 109 -9.39 -6.92 -11.05
N LEU A 110 -9.59 -7.52 -9.87
CA LEU A 110 -8.78 -7.25 -8.68
C LEU A 110 -7.31 -7.64 -8.92
N GLN A 111 -7.05 -8.84 -9.48
CA GLN A 111 -5.70 -9.27 -9.84
C GLN A 111 -4.99 -8.28 -10.78
N LYS A 112 -5.67 -7.82 -11.84
CA LYS A 112 -5.09 -6.88 -12.81
C LYS A 112 -4.70 -5.55 -12.16
N ASN A 113 -5.52 -5.05 -11.23
CA ASN A 113 -5.24 -3.81 -10.53
C ASN A 113 -4.11 -3.93 -9.51
N ILE A 114 -4.06 -5.03 -8.78
CA ILE A 114 -2.95 -5.31 -7.86
C ILE A 114 -1.63 -5.44 -8.62
N ALA A 115 -1.63 -6.11 -9.77
CA ALA A 115 -0.46 -6.19 -10.64
C ALA A 115 -0.01 -4.82 -11.17
N ARG A 116 -0.96 -3.95 -11.57
CA ARG A 116 -0.66 -2.57 -11.98
C ARG A 116 -0.06 -1.76 -10.84
N TYR A 117 -0.64 -1.84 -9.64
CA TYR A 117 -0.12 -1.16 -8.47
C TYR A 117 1.26 -1.68 -8.07
N GLN A 118 1.48 -2.99 -8.11
CA GLN A 118 2.78 -3.59 -7.85
C GLN A 118 3.84 -3.07 -8.83
N LYS A 119 3.53 -3.02 -10.13
CA LYS A 119 4.44 -2.47 -11.14
C LYS A 119 4.75 -1.00 -10.90
N LEU A 120 3.73 -0.20 -10.58
CA LEU A 120 3.87 1.23 -10.29
C LEU A 120 4.67 1.47 -9.00
N TYR A 121 4.41 0.70 -7.96
CA TYR A 121 5.11 0.79 -6.67
C TYR A 121 6.56 0.30 -6.77
N THR A 122 6.85 -0.80 -7.46
CA THR A 122 8.22 -1.30 -7.64
C THR A 122 9.09 -0.31 -8.43
N PHE A 123 8.52 0.37 -9.43
CA PHE A 123 9.26 1.37 -10.20
C PHE A 123 9.39 2.71 -9.46
N ASN A 124 8.30 3.20 -8.86
CA ASN A 124 8.28 4.53 -8.26
C ASN A 124 8.84 4.59 -6.82
N ALA A 125 8.83 3.49 -6.07
CA ALA A 125 9.37 3.47 -4.70
C ALA A 125 10.83 3.92 -4.61
N PRO A 126 11.80 3.35 -5.37
CA PRO A 126 13.19 3.81 -5.29
C PRO A 126 13.33 5.27 -5.75
N VAL A 127 12.61 5.68 -6.79
CA VAL A 127 12.63 7.06 -7.30
C VAL A 127 12.13 8.04 -6.23
N MET A 128 11.02 7.73 -5.55
CA MET A 128 10.50 8.59 -4.49
C MET A 128 11.46 8.69 -3.30
N VAL A 129 12.10 7.59 -2.90
CA VAL A 129 13.11 7.61 -1.83
C VAL A 129 14.30 8.50 -2.21
N SER A 130 14.77 8.39 -3.45
CA SER A 130 15.83 9.25 -3.96
C SER A 130 15.43 10.72 -3.99
N VAL A 131 14.22 11.05 -4.47
CA VAL A 131 13.71 12.43 -4.51
C VAL A 131 13.59 13.03 -3.11
N ILE A 132 13.02 12.29 -2.15
CA ILE A 132 12.92 12.73 -0.75
C ILE A 132 14.32 12.91 -0.14
N GLY A 133 15.24 11.98 -0.41
CA GLY A 133 16.62 12.08 0.06
C GLY A 133 17.33 13.33 -0.45
N ILE A 134 17.24 13.62 -1.75
CA ILE A 134 17.83 14.81 -2.37
C ILE A 134 17.23 16.09 -1.79
N ALA A 135 15.91 16.15 -1.65
CA ALA A 135 15.23 17.32 -1.09
C ALA A 135 15.63 17.58 0.37
N LEU A 136 15.80 16.54 1.18
CA LEU A 136 16.30 16.69 2.56
C LEU A 136 17.74 17.19 2.58
N ILE A 137 18.62 16.66 1.72
CA ILE A 137 20.00 17.15 1.58
C ILE A 137 19.99 18.65 1.23
N LEU A 138 19.20 19.04 0.23
CA LEU A 138 19.08 20.44 -0.18
C LEU A 138 18.54 21.33 0.94
N PHE A 139 17.48 20.89 1.64
CA PHE A 139 16.90 21.65 2.75
C PHE A 139 17.92 21.94 3.86
N PHE A 140 18.60 20.91 4.37
CA PHE A 140 19.59 21.08 5.44
C PHE A 140 20.81 21.89 4.99
N SER A 141 21.26 21.70 3.75
CA SER A 141 22.35 22.50 3.17
C SER A 141 21.98 23.97 3.03
N LEU A 142 20.76 24.30 2.60
CA LEU A 142 20.28 25.68 2.45
C LEU A 142 20.03 26.38 3.80
N GLU A 143 19.67 25.63 4.83
CA GLU A 143 19.58 26.14 6.21
C GLU A 143 20.94 26.33 6.89
N GLY A 144 22.06 26.00 6.23
CA GLY A 144 23.39 26.01 6.84
C GLY A 144 23.56 24.98 7.97
N LYS A 145 22.59 24.06 8.13
CA LYS A 145 22.53 23.01 9.17
C LYS A 145 22.95 21.63 8.63
N GLY A 146 23.53 21.59 7.43
CA GLY A 146 24.00 20.39 6.74
C GLY A 146 25.47 20.07 7.06
N PHE A 147 26.26 19.67 6.06
CA PHE A 147 27.66 19.28 6.24
C PHE A 147 28.61 20.39 6.71
N GLN A 148 28.19 21.65 6.72
CA GLN A 148 29.00 22.79 7.14
C GLN A 148 28.69 23.27 8.57
N SER A 149 27.73 22.63 9.25
CA SER A 149 27.32 23.01 10.62
C SER A 149 28.16 22.33 11.70
N ASP A 150 27.90 22.67 12.96
CA ASP A 150 28.44 21.96 14.12
C ASP A 150 28.19 20.44 14.06
N THR A 151 29.10 19.67 14.67
CA THR A 151 29.08 18.20 14.73
C THR A 151 27.72 17.64 15.20
N PHE A 152 27.03 18.36 16.09
CA PHE A 152 25.69 18.01 16.56
C PHE A 152 24.63 18.03 15.44
N HIS A 153 24.61 19.10 14.64
CA HIS A 153 23.66 19.28 13.54
C HIS A 153 23.98 18.33 12.38
N GLN A 154 25.25 18.03 12.12
CA GLN A 154 25.67 16.99 11.16
C GLN A 154 25.18 15.59 11.58
N GLY A 155 25.25 15.27 12.89
CA GLY A 155 24.74 14.02 13.43
C GLY A 155 23.22 13.89 13.25
N ILE A 156 22.46 14.97 13.52
CA ILE A 156 21.01 15.00 13.30
C ILE A 156 20.67 14.83 11.82
N PHE A 157 21.42 15.49 10.94
CA PHE A 157 21.23 15.40 9.49
C PHE A 157 21.43 13.97 8.96
N LEU A 158 22.55 13.33 9.33
CA LEU A 158 22.82 11.94 8.92
C LEU A 158 21.80 10.97 9.51
N PHE A 159 21.37 11.19 10.75
CA PHE A 159 20.32 10.40 11.37
C PHE A 159 18.99 10.56 10.64
N ALA A 160 18.60 11.77 10.25
CA ALA A 160 17.37 12.03 9.50
C ALA A 160 17.37 11.30 8.14
N ILE A 161 18.48 11.36 7.41
CA ILE A 161 18.63 10.61 6.14
C ILE A 161 18.53 9.11 6.38
N ALA A 162 19.30 8.59 7.35
CA ALA A 162 19.30 7.17 7.67
C ALA A 162 17.90 6.68 8.08
N PHE A 163 17.17 7.47 8.86
CA PHE A 163 15.81 7.18 9.29
C PHE A 163 14.83 7.13 8.12
N VAL A 164 14.92 8.07 7.18
CA VAL A 164 14.08 8.09 5.97
C VAL A 164 14.38 6.88 5.07
N VAL A 165 15.65 6.56 4.85
CA VAL A 165 16.04 5.38 4.06
C VAL A 165 15.59 4.08 4.73
N ALA A 166 15.75 3.97 6.05
CA ALA A 166 15.33 2.79 6.81
C ALA A 166 13.81 2.62 6.82
N SER A 167 13.05 3.68 7.09
CA SER A 167 11.59 3.65 7.11
C SER A 167 11.01 3.34 5.74
N ALA A 168 11.56 3.92 4.67
CA ALA A 168 11.14 3.61 3.31
C ALA A 168 11.48 2.18 2.90
N SER A 169 12.67 1.68 3.27
CA SER A 169 13.08 0.30 3.01
C SER A 169 12.19 -0.71 3.74
N TRP A 170 11.84 -0.41 4.99
CA TRP A 170 10.92 -1.24 5.78
C TRP A 170 9.50 -1.21 5.22
N GLY A 171 9.00 -0.02 4.87
CA GLY A 171 7.71 0.18 4.21
C GLY A 171 7.61 -0.60 2.90
N TYR A 172 8.64 -0.52 2.05
CA TYR A 172 8.73 -1.26 0.80
C TYR A 172 8.66 -2.78 1.01
N LYS A 173 9.46 -3.31 1.95
CA LYS A 173 9.45 -4.75 2.28
C LYS A 173 8.08 -5.21 2.79
N LYS A 174 7.44 -4.41 3.64
CA LYS A 174 6.11 -4.72 4.20
C LYS A 174 5.03 -4.71 3.12
N THR A 175 4.96 -3.67 2.31
CA THR A 175 3.97 -3.56 1.22
C THR A 175 4.18 -4.66 0.18
N LYS A 176 5.44 -5.02 -0.14
CA LYS A 176 5.74 -6.13 -1.03
C LYS A 176 5.23 -7.47 -0.49
N LYS A 177 5.38 -7.75 0.81
CA LYS A 177 4.83 -8.94 1.45
C LYS A 177 3.30 -8.96 1.40
N GLU A 178 2.66 -7.86 1.78
CA GLU A 178 1.19 -7.73 1.73
C GLU A 178 0.66 -7.95 0.30
N LEU A 179 1.34 -7.42 -0.73
CA LEU A 179 0.97 -7.65 -2.13
C LEU A 179 1.17 -9.11 -2.58
N ALA A 180 2.25 -9.77 -2.12
CA ALA A 180 2.50 -11.18 -2.44
C ALA A 180 1.41 -12.08 -1.84
N GLU A 181 1.03 -11.85 -0.59
CA GLU A 181 -0.06 -12.57 0.08
C GLU A 181 -1.39 -12.36 -0.66
N ILE A 182 -1.72 -11.13 -1.07
CA ILE A 182 -2.96 -10.88 -1.81
C ILE A 182 -2.95 -11.60 -3.18
N ASN A 183 -1.82 -11.58 -3.91
CA ASN A 183 -1.70 -12.30 -5.17
C ASN A 183 -1.82 -13.82 -5.02
N GLU A 184 -1.28 -14.40 -3.95
CA GLU A 184 -1.40 -15.83 -3.65
C GLU A 184 -2.86 -16.21 -3.38
N ASN A 185 -3.55 -15.49 -2.47
CA ASN A 185 -4.97 -15.73 -2.19
C ASN A 185 -5.84 -15.56 -3.47
N LEU A 186 -5.51 -14.60 -4.34
CA LEU A 186 -6.21 -14.41 -5.61
C LEU A 186 -5.92 -15.51 -6.63
N LYS A 187 -4.72 -16.10 -6.62
CA LYS A 187 -4.35 -17.21 -7.49
C LYS A 187 -5.08 -18.49 -7.09
N GLU A 188 -5.13 -18.78 -5.79
CA GLU A 188 -5.93 -19.89 -5.24
C GLU A 188 -7.40 -19.74 -5.64
N LEU A 189 -7.99 -18.54 -5.50
CA LEU A 189 -9.35 -18.26 -5.97
C LEU A 189 -9.56 -18.54 -7.45
N SER A 190 -8.60 -18.18 -8.31
CA SER A 190 -8.72 -18.43 -9.75
C SER A 190 -8.64 -19.91 -10.12
N GLN A 191 -7.99 -20.73 -9.30
CA GLN A 191 -7.93 -22.19 -9.48
C GLN A 191 -9.28 -22.82 -9.10
N PHE A 192 -9.88 -22.39 -7.99
CA PHE A 192 -11.24 -22.80 -7.58
C PHE A 192 -12.36 -22.33 -8.53
N GLU A 193 -12.12 -21.31 -9.37
CA GLU A 193 -13.09 -20.88 -10.41
C GLU A 193 -12.92 -21.63 -11.74
N ALA A 194 -11.81 -22.35 -11.92
CA ALA A 194 -11.51 -23.09 -13.15
C ALA A 194 -11.78 -24.60 -13.04
N GLU A 195 -11.95 -25.11 -11.81
CA GLU A 195 -12.51 -26.44 -11.48
C GLU A 195 -14.05 -26.40 -11.48
#